data_AF-A0A252F800-F1
#
_entry.id   AF-A0A252F800-F1
#
_cell.length_a   1.000
_cell.length_b   1.000
_cell.length_c   1.000
_cell.angle_alpha   90.00
_cell.angle_beta   90.00
_cell.angle_gamma   90.00
#
_symmetry.space_group_name_H-M   'P 1'
#
loop_
_entity.id
_entity.type
_entity.pdbx_description
1 polymer ?
#
loop_
_entity_poly.entity_id
_entity_poly.type
_entity_poly.pdbx_seq_one_letter_code
_entity_poly.pdbx_strand_id
1 'polypeptide(L)'
;MMNLSQVRRIVVKVGTSTLTYPTGKLNIRGIERLVRCIADLHNRGYDMMLVSSGAIGVGASKLRLPERPTTLRMKQAAAAVGQCELMHVYDKIFAEYGISTAQILLTTDDTEDERRRLNVHNTFDALLETGALPIVNENDTVAVEEIEFGDNDRLAAVVARVSHADLLVILTDMDGLFDDNPRENPEARLIPVVHKITDDLRGIAGGAGTENGTGGMATKLGAAELCMERGIPMFVINGAKPETLYEITQGRLAGTLFLPPEAPDKD
;
A
#
# COMPACT_ATOMS: atom_id res chain seq x y z
N MET A 1 -15.24 -15.94 12.71
CA MET A 1 -14.98 -16.00 11.23
C MET A 1 -15.33 -14.66 10.59
N MET A 2 -14.34 -13.96 10.01
CA MET A 2 -14.58 -12.63 9.39
C MET A 2 -15.53 -12.75 8.19
N ASN A 3 -16.60 -11.96 8.18
CA ASN A 3 -17.50 -11.90 7.05
C ASN A 3 -17.00 -10.88 6.03
N LEU A 4 -16.17 -11.32 5.08
CA LEU A 4 -15.65 -10.48 4.00
C LEU A 4 -16.77 -9.84 3.14
N SER A 5 -18.03 -10.31 3.23
CA SER A 5 -19.18 -9.65 2.59
C SER A 5 -19.59 -8.31 3.22
N GLN A 6 -19.09 -8.00 4.43
CA GLN A 6 -19.34 -6.72 5.11
C GLN A 6 -18.27 -5.67 4.82
N VAL A 7 -17.17 -6.04 4.14
CA VAL A 7 -16.12 -5.10 3.74
C VAL A 7 -16.71 -4.06 2.80
N ARG A 8 -16.54 -2.77 3.14
CA ARG A 8 -16.95 -1.63 2.31
C ARG A 8 -15.77 -0.72 2.00
N ARG A 9 -14.94 -0.43 2.98
CA ARG A 9 -13.83 0.52 2.87
C ARG A 9 -12.49 -0.20 2.75
N ILE A 10 -11.83 -0.03 1.61
CA ILE A 10 -10.64 -0.80 1.24
C ILE A 10 -9.49 0.15 0.92
N VAL A 11 -8.37 -0.04 1.63
CA VAL A 11 -7.09 0.57 1.27
C VAL A 11 -6.30 -0.40 0.42
N VAL A 12 -5.87 0.02 -0.77
CA VAL A 12 -4.96 -0.73 -1.63
C VAL A 12 -3.62 -0.03 -1.63
N LYS A 13 -2.55 -0.74 -1.27
CA LYS A 13 -1.17 -0.24 -1.35
C LYS A 13 -0.44 -0.84 -2.52
N VAL A 14 0.27 -0.01 -3.27
CA VAL A 14 1.10 -0.45 -4.40
C VAL A 14 2.55 0.03 -4.25
N GLY A 15 3.49 -0.90 -4.41
CA GLY A 15 4.93 -0.60 -4.34
C GLY A 15 5.52 -0.08 -5.66
N THR A 16 6.71 0.53 -5.55
CA THR A 16 7.47 1.09 -6.69
C THR A 16 7.71 0.09 -7.83
N SER A 17 7.95 -1.19 -7.51
CA SER A 17 8.21 -2.26 -8.48
C SER A 17 7.01 -2.56 -9.38
N THR A 18 5.79 -2.25 -8.93
CA THR A 18 4.58 -2.39 -9.76
C THR A 18 4.38 -1.18 -10.67
N LEU A 19 4.78 0.01 -10.21
CA LEU A 19 4.54 1.29 -10.88
C LEU A 19 5.62 1.70 -11.87
N THR A 20 6.83 1.13 -11.75
CA THR A 20 7.99 1.52 -12.56
C THR A 20 8.73 0.30 -13.08
N TYR A 21 9.31 0.43 -14.27
CA TYR A 21 10.29 -0.50 -14.78
C TYR A 21 11.67 -0.23 -14.13
N PRO A 22 12.62 -1.20 -14.19
CA PRO A 22 13.99 -0.97 -13.75
C PRO A 22 14.69 0.22 -14.44
N THR A 23 14.20 0.64 -15.61
CA THR A 23 14.67 1.84 -16.32
C THR A 23 14.26 3.16 -15.66
N GLY A 24 13.48 3.13 -14.57
CA GLY A 24 12.92 4.30 -13.90
C GLY A 24 11.67 4.87 -14.58
N LYS A 25 11.31 4.38 -15.77
CA LYS A 25 10.10 4.77 -16.48
C LYS A 25 8.86 4.12 -15.89
N LEU A 26 7.71 4.77 -16.04
CA LEU A 26 6.42 4.26 -15.60
C LEU A 26 6.06 2.93 -16.28
N ASN A 27 5.55 2.00 -15.49
CA ASN A 27 4.90 0.78 -15.97
C ASN A 27 3.42 1.08 -16.26
N ILE A 28 3.17 1.77 -17.38
CA ILE A 28 1.83 2.21 -17.78
C ILE A 28 0.84 1.03 -17.80
N ARG A 29 1.25 -0.12 -18.34
CA ARG A 29 0.43 -1.34 -18.38
C ARG A 29 0.03 -1.82 -16.98
N GLY A 30 0.96 -1.79 -16.02
CA GLY A 30 0.68 -2.14 -14.63
C GLY A 30 -0.29 -1.16 -13.97
N ILE A 31 -0.04 0.13 -14.16
CA ILE A 31 -0.87 1.21 -13.62
C ILE A 31 -2.31 1.13 -14.17
N GLU A 32 -2.48 0.99 -15.49
CA GLU A 32 -3.80 0.89 -16.12
C GLU A 32 -4.60 -0.31 -15.63
N ARG A 33 -3.95 -1.48 -15.46
CA ARG A 33 -4.62 -2.67 -14.90
C ARG A 33 -5.05 -2.46 -13.46
N LEU A 34 -4.19 -1.85 -12.64
CA LEU A 34 -4.51 -1.53 -11.26
C LEU A 34 -5.68 -0.54 -11.17
N VAL A 35 -5.58 0.58 -11.88
CA VAL A 35 -6.61 1.63 -11.91
C VAL A 35 -7.95 1.06 -12.39
N ARG A 36 -7.96 0.21 -13.43
CA ARG A 36 -9.19 -0.45 -13.89
C ARG A 36 -9.84 -1.31 -12.80
N CYS A 37 -9.05 -2.10 -12.07
CA CYS A 37 -9.57 -2.95 -11.00
C CYS A 37 -10.16 -2.10 -9.86
N ILE A 38 -9.44 -1.06 -9.45
CA ILE A 38 -9.89 -0.14 -8.39
C ILE A 38 -11.15 0.63 -8.83
N ALA A 39 -11.18 1.13 -10.07
CA ALA A 39 -12.31 1.86 -10.61
C ALA A 39 -13.57 1.01 -10.72
N ASP A 40 -13.44 -0.25 -11.16
CA ASP A 40 -14.58 -1.17 -11.21
C ASP A 40 -15.11 -1.50 -9.81
N LEU A 41 -14.23 -1.72 -8.83
CA LEU A 41 -14.64 -1.92 -7.43
C LEU A 41 -15.29 -0.66 -6.84
N HIS A 42 -14.74 0.52 -7.12
CA HIS A 42 -15.37 1.78 -6.74
C HIS A 42 -16.79 1.89 -7.31
N ASN A 43 -16.98 1.59 -8.60
CA ASN A 43 -18.30 1.59 -9.25
C ASN A 43 -19.27 0.51 -8.72
N ARG A 44 -18.74 -0.56 -8.09
CA ARG A 44 -19.53 -1.56 -7.36
C ARG A 44 -19.95 -1.09 -5.95
N GLY A 45 -19.54 0.11 -5.53
CA GLY A 45 -19.92 0.72 -4.26
C GLY A 45 -18.98 0.40 -3.09
N TYR A 46 -17.70 0.11 -3.38
CA TYR A 46 -16.65 0.07 -2.36
C TYR A 46 -16.00 1.46 -2.21
N ASP A 47 -15.74 1.86 -0.96
CA ASP A 47 -14.97 3.05 -0.64
C ASP A 47 -13.48 2.73 -0.84
N MET A 48 -12.96 3.05 -2.03
CA MET A 48 -11.59 2.72 -2.40
C MET A 48 -10.61 3.85 -2.05
N MET A 49 -9.46 3.47 -1.48
CA MET A 49 -8.32 4.36 -1.28
C MET A 49 -7.05 3.72 -1.84
N LEU A 50 -6.16 4.53 -2.39
CA LEU A 50 -4.90 4.07 -2.96
C LEU A 50 -3.72 4.67 -2.20
N VAL A 51 -2.83 3.85 -1.66
CA VAL A 51 -1.53 4.27 -1.14
C VAL A 51 -0.47 3.92 -2.16
N SER A 52 0.11 4.94 -2.80
CA SER A 52 1.09 4.76 -3.87
C SER A 52 2.51 4.93 -3.35
N SER A 53 3.49 4.35 -4.03
CA SER A 53 4.92 4.66 -3.87
C SER A 53 5.50 5.21 -5.18
N GLY A 54 6.83 5.29 -5.28
CA GLY A 54 7.53 5.47 -6.56
C GLY A 54 7.87 6.91 -6.95
N ALA A 55 7.44 7.91 -6.19
CA ALA A 55 7.66 9.34 -6.51
C ALA A 55 9.14 9.65 -6.74
N ILE A 56 10.04 9.23 -5.85
CA ILE A 56 11.49 9.45 -6.02
C ILE A 56 12.01 8.83 -7.33
N GLY A 57 11.61 7.60 -7.66
CA GLY A 57 12.08 6.91 -8.86
C GLY A 57 11.60 7.57 -10.15
N VAL A 58 10.30 7.89 -10.20
CA VAL A 58 9.68 8.60 -11.33
C VAL A 58 10.31 9.98 -11.51
N GLY A 59 10.51 10.70 -10.40
CA GLY A 59 11.13 12.02 -10.41
C GLY A 59 12.59 12.01 -10.85
N ALA A 60 13.38 11.04 -10.38
CA ALA A 60 14.76 10.88 -10.82
C ALA A 60 14.85 10.65 -12.33
N SER A 61 13.98 9.78 -12.87
CA SER A 61 13.89 9.57 -14.33
C SER A 61 13.46 10.85 -15.06
N LYS A 62 12.49 11.60 -14.54
CA LYS A 62 12.00 12.84 -15.17
C LYS A 62 13.03 13.96 -15.15
N LEU A 63 13.82 14.04 -14.09
CA LEU A 63 14.97 14.94 -13.94
C LEU A 63 16.21 14.49 -14.73
N ARG A 64 16.16 13.32 -15.39
CA ARG A 64 17.27 12.74 -16.16
C ARG A 64 18.53 12.51 -15.30
N LEU A 65 18.32 12.16 -14.03
CA LEU A 65 19.42 11.77 -13.16
C LEU A 65 19.99 10.43 -13.66
N PRO A 66 21.33 10.23 -13.60
CA PRO A 66 21.96 9.00 -14.08
C PRO A 66 21.59 7.79 -13.22
N GLU A 67 21.29 8.03 -11.94
CA GLU A 67 20.94 7.02 -10.96
C GLU A 67 19.92 7.57 -9.95
N ARG A 68 19.37 6.68 -9.12
CA ARG A 68 18.48 7.08 -8.04
C ARG A 68 19.27 7.94 -7.02
N PRO A 69 18.77 9.12 -6.64
CA PRO A 69 19.51 9.99 -5.72
C PRO A 69 19.66 9.37 -4.34
N THR A 70 20.83 9.55 -3.75
CA THR A 70 21.19 9.06 -2.41
C THR A 70 21.11 10.16 -1.36
N THR A 71 21.48 11.39 -1.71
CA THR A 71 21.40 12.54 -0.79
C THR A 71 19.94 12.93 -0.51
N LEU A 72 19.62 13.22 0.75
CA LEU A 72 18.29 13.66 1.19
C LEU A 72 17.76 14.81 0.30
N ARG A 73 18.55 15.88 0.14
CA ARG A 73 18.19 17.04 -0.69
C ARG A 73 17.73 16.65 -2.09
N MET A 74 18.44 15.71 -2.75
CA MET A 74 18.09 15.30 -4.11
C MET A 74 16.94 14.28 -4.15
N LYS A 75 16.80 13.44 -3.12
CA LYS A 75 15.63 12.56 -2.96
C LYS A 75 14.35 13.38 -2.83
N GLN A 76 14.34 14.43 -1.99
CA GLN A 76 13.21 15.33 -1.82
C GLN A 76 12.87 16.08 -3.13
N ALA A 77 13.88 16.59 -3.84
CA ALA A 77 13.67 17.25 -5.13
C ALA A 77 13.09 16.28 -6.19
N ALA A 78 13.60 15.04 -6.24
CA ALA A 78 13.06 14.01 -7.11
C ALA A 78 11.62 13.64 -6.71
N ALA A 79 11.34 13.42 -5.43
CA ALA A 79 10.00 13.11 -4.95
C ALA A 79 8.99 14.20 -5.32
N ALA A 80 9.32 15.48 -5.13
CA ALA A 80 8.45 16.59 -5.50
C ALA A 80 8.09 16.57 -7.00
N VAL A 81 9.05 16.30 -7.88
CA VAL A 81 8.82 16.21 -9.33
C VAL A 81 8.03 14.95 -9.69
N GLY A 82 8.37 13.82 -9.10
CA GLY A 82 7.75 12.54 -9.40
C GLY A 82 6.34 12.40 -8.85
N GLN A 83 6.04 13.04 -7.71
CA GLN A 83 4.70 13.10 -7.15
C GLN A 83 3.73 13.83 -8.09
N CYS A 84 4.15 14.96 -8.67
CA CYS A 84 3.36 15.65 -9.70
C CYS A 84 3.08 14.74 -10.91
N GLU A 85 4.08 13.97 -11.35
CA GLU A 85 3.93 13.04 -12.48
C GLU A 85 2.98 11.88 -12.15
N LEU A 86 3.15 11.26 -10.98
CA LEU A 86 2.30 10.15 -10.54
C LEU A 86 0.84 10.59 -10.42
N MET A 87 0.58 11.73 -9.78
CA MET A 87 -0.78 12.25 -9.69
C MET A 87 -1.38 12.58 -11.05
N HIS A 88 -0.61 13.18 -11.96
CA HIS A 88 -1.09 13.45 -13.31
C HIS A 88 -1.53 12.16 -14.03
N VAL A 89 -0.73 11.10 -13.91
CA VAL A 89 -1.03 9.80 -14.55
C VAL A 89 -2.25 9.14 -13.91
N TYR A 90 -2.33 9.10 -12.58
CA TYR A 90 -3.50 8.54 -11.91
C TYR A 90 -4.78 9.32 -12.25
N ASP A 91 -4.76 10.64 -12.10
CA ASP A 91 -5.91 11.50 -12.34
C ASP A 91 -6.41 11.35 -13.78
N LYS A 92 -5.49 11.34 -14.75
CA LYS A 92 -5.83 11.12 -16.16
C LYS A 92 -6.57 9.79 -16.37
N ILE A 93 -6.06 8.69 -15.83
CA ILE A 93 -6.64 7.36 -16.08
C ILE A 93 -7.94 7.16 -15.29
N PHE A 94 -8.02 7.62 -14.03
CA PHE A 94 -9.27 7.56 -13.25
C PHE A 94 -10.38 8.43 -13.86
N ALA A 95 -10.03 9.58 -14.44
CA ALA A 95 -10.98 10.44 -15.13
C ALA A 95 -11.66 9.76 -16.34
N GLU A 96 -10.97 8.83 -17.02
CA GLU A 96 -11.58 8.02 -18.10
C GLU A 96 -12.74 7.14 -17.59
N TYR A 97 -12.74 6.80 -16.29
CA TYR A 97 -13.82 6.05 -15.62
C TYR A 97 -14.79 6.96 -14.85
N GLY A 98 -14.66 8.29 -14.96
CA GLY A 98 -15.53 9.26 -14.27
C GLY A 98 -15.27 9.39 -12.76
N ILE A 99 -14.10 8.95 -12.28
CA ILE A 99 -13.74 9.00 -10.86
C ILE A 99 -12.82 10.19 -10.60
N SER A 100 -13.25 11.09 -9.72
CA SER A 100 -12.43 12.20 -9.24
C SER A 100 -11.39 11.68 -8.25
N THR A 101 -10.13 12.09 -8.42
CA THR A 101 -9.06 11.74 -7.48
C THR A 101 -8.73 12.89 -6.54
N ALA A 102 -8.26 12.58 -5.34
CA ALA A 102 -7.81 13.56 -4.36
C ALA A 102 -6.42 13.19 -3.82
N GLN A 103 -5.43 14.07 -4.00
CA GLN A 103 -4.09 13.86 -3.45
C GLN A 103 -4.08 14.11 -1.95
N ILE A 104 -3.54 13.16 -1.19
CA ILE A 104 -3.24 13.31 0.23
C ILE A 104 -1.75 13.01 0.46
N LEU A 105 -1.03 13.95 1.08
CA LEU A 105 0.38 13.77 1.45
C LEU A 105 0.48 13.83 2.97
N LEU A 106 1.04 12.78 3.58
CA LEU A 106 1.16 12.67 5.04
C LEU A 106 2.61 12.40 5.45
N THR A 107 2.99 12.84 6.64
CA THR A 107 4.16 12.31 7.35
C THR A 107 3.73 11.49 8.55
N THR A 108 4.67 10.77 9.17
CA THR A 108 4.39 10.04 10.43
C THR A 108 3.87 10.97 11.53
N ASP A 109 4.43 12.18 11.67
CA ASP A 109 3.97 13.19 12.64
C ASP A 109 2.48 13.55 12.49
N ASP A 110 1.95 13.55 11.27
CA ASP A 110 0.54 13.89 11.01
C ASP A 110 -0.44 12.86 11.57
N THR A 111 0.06 11.68 11.93
CA THR A 111 -0.75 10.54 12.37
C THR A 111 -0.54 10.18 13.83
N GLU A 112 0.57 10.64 14.43
CA GLU A 112 0.87 10.50 15.85
C GLU A 112 0.17 11.61 16.68
N ASP A 113 0.20 12.85 16.20
CA ASP A 113 -0.53 13.96 16.83
C ASP A 113 -2.05 13.76 16.72
N GLU A 114 -2.75 13.82 17.85
CA GLU A 114 -4.18 13.54 17.93
C GLU A 114 -5.03 14.51 17.09
N ARG A 115 -4.67 15.80 17.12
CA ARG A 115 -5.42 16.84 16.41
C ARG A 115 -5.21 16.73 14.91
N ARG A 116 -3.97 16.52 14.46
CA ARG A 116 -3.67 16.29 13.04
C ARG A 116 -4.34 15.02 12.54
N ARG A 117 -4.28 13.93 13.30
CA ARG A 117 -4.96 12.68 12.97
C ARG A 117 -6.47 12.86 12.81
N LEU A 118 -7.12 13.62 13.68
CA LEU A 118 -8.55 13.92 13.54
C LEU A 118 -8.86 14.71 12.26
N ASN A 119 -8.02 15.68 11.91
CA ASN A 119 -8.20 16.43 10.65
C ASN A 119 -8.02 15.53 9.42
N VAL A 120 -7.03 14.62 9.47
CA VAL A 120 -6.80 13.62 8.41
C VAL A 120 -8.02 12.71 8.27
N HIS A 121 -8.54 12.17 9.37
CA HIS A 121 -9.77 11.38 9.40
C HIS A 121 -10.94 12.13 8.75
N ASN A 122 -11.22 13.36 9.21
CA ASN A 122 -12.32 14.16 8.68
C ASN A 122 -12.19 14.45 7.18
N THR A 123 -10.95 14.59 6.69
CA THR A 123 -10.70 14.77 5.25
C THR A 123 -11.00 13.50 4.48
N PHE A 124 -10.57 12.33 4.97
CA PHE A 124 -10.90 11.05 4.34
C PHE A 124 -12.42 10.82 4.29
N ASP A 125 -13.12 11.02 5.40
CA ASP A 125 -14.58 10.84 5.45
C ASP A 125 -15.28 11.77 4.45
N ALA A 126 -14.95 13.06 4.43
CA ALA A 126 -15.55 14.01 3.49
C ALA A 126 -15.27 13.64 2.02
N LEU A 127 -14.06 13.17 1.69
CA LEU A 127 -13.72 12.74 0.34
C LEU A 127 -14.55 11.51 -0.08
N LEU A 128 -14.64 10.51 0.80
CA LEU A 128 -15.38 9.27 0.54
C LEU A 128 -16.89 9.54 0.43
N GLU A 129 -17.45 10.44 1.25
CA GLU A 129 -18.86 10.88 1.14
C GLU A 129 -19.19 11.51 -0.21
N THR A 130 -18.22 12.18 -0.86
CA THR A 130 -18.38 12.75 -2.21
C THR A 130 -18.12 11.77 -3.35
N GLY A 131 -17.64 10.55 -3.04
CA GLY A 131 -17.20 9.56 -4.04
C GLY A 131 -15.88 9.90 -4.72
N ALA A 132 -15.07 10.78 -4.13
CA ALA A 132 -13.71 11.04 -4.59
C ALA A 132 -12.76 9.94 -4.08
N LEU A 133 -11.84 9.49 -4.93
CA LEU A 133 -10.86 8.46 -4.58
C LEU A 133 -9.58 9.09 -4.00
N PRO A 134 -9.28 8.89 -2.71
CA PRO A 134 -8.05 9.41 -2.11
C PRO A 134 -6.83 8.62 -2.61
N ILE A 135 -5.83 9.34 -3.10
CA ILE A 135 -4.51 8.81 -3.46
C ILE A 135 -3.50 9.39 -2.48
N VAL A 136 -3.00 8.52 -1.62
CA VAL A 136 -2.14 8.85 -0.50
C VAL A 136 -0.70 8.49 -0.84
N ASN A 137 0.22 9.38 -0.48
CA ASN A 137 1.66 9.08 -0.49
C ASN A 137 2.32 9.81 0.68
N GLU A 138 3.55 9.44 0.99
CA GLU A 138 4.37 10.14 1.97
C GLU A 138 4.71 11.55 1.46
N ASN A 139 4.71 12.53 2.36
CA ASN A 139 5.17 13.88 2.06
C ASN A 139 6.70 13.96 2.10
N ASP A 140 7.33 13.30 1.14
CA ASP A 140 8.79 13.19 1.00
C ASP A 140 9.51 14.56 1.06
N THR A 141 8.86 15.67 0.71
CA THR A 141 9.49 17.00 0.68
C THR A 141 9.85 17.51 2.08
N VAL A 142 9.10 17.08 3.09
CA VAL A 142 9.26 17.54 4.48
C VAL A 142 9.59 16.40 5.46
N ALA A 143 9.49 15.14 5.02
CA ALA A 143 9.96 14.01 5.79
C ALA A 143 11.50 14.09 5.98
N VAL A 144 11.95 13.97 7.23
CA VAL A 144 13.36 14.19 7.62
C VAL A 144 14.05 12.90 8.06
N GLU A 145 13.29 11.94 8.62
CA GLU A 145 13.83 10.76 9.32
C GLU A 145 13.63 9.44 8.55
N GLU A 146 12.64 9.36 7.66
CA GLU A 146 12.14 8.08 7.10
C GLU A 146 12.63 7.79 5.67
N ILE A 147 13.38 8.70 5.05
CA ILE A 147 13.84 8.56 3.66
C ILE A 147 14.94 7.47 3.49
N GLU A 148 15.39 6.86 4.59
CA GLU A 148 16.20 5.63 4.58
C GLU A 148 15.34 4.36 4.49
N PHE A 149 14.08 4.38 4.95
CA PHE A 149 13.11 3.28 4.87
C PHE A 149 11.72 3.84 4.56
N GLY A 150 11.54 4.31 3.32
CA GLY A 150 10.27 4.76 2.76
C GLY A 150 9.28 3.59 2.64
N ASP A 151 8.69 3.25 3.77
CA ASP A 151 7.82 2.11 3.93
C ASP A 151 6.36 2.53 3.88
N ASN A 152 5.87 2.72 2.66
CA ASN A 152 4.45 2.93 2.45
C ASN A 152 3.59 1.72 2.90
N ASP A 153 4.16 0.58 3.31
CA ASP A 153 3.41 -0.47 4.00
C ASP A 153 2.91 0.05 5.36
N ARG A 154 3.78 0.65 6.19
CA ARG A 154 3.38 1.32 7.44
C ARG A 154 2.40 2.48 7.20
N LEU A 155 2.68 3.34 6.21
CA LEU A 155 1.74 4.42 5.84
C LEU A 155 0.36 3.85 5.49
N ALA A 156 0.30 2.75 4.75
CA ALA A 156 -0.98 2.15 4.38
C ALA A 156 -1.74 1.57 5.57
N ALA A 157 -1.05 0.96 6.54
CA ALA A 157 -1.66 0.53 7.80
C ALA A 157 -2.19 1.71 8.61
N VAL A 158 -1.45 2.82 8.64
CA VAL A 158 -1.88 4.06 9.30
C VAL A 158 -3.10 4.67 8.60
N VAL A 159 -3.08 4.75 7.27
CA VAL A 159 -4.24 5.20 6.48
C VAL A 159 -5.45 4.32 6.79
N ALA A 160 -5.30 3.00 6.73
CA ALA A 160 -6.38 2.06 7.06
C ALA A 160 -6.96 2.30 8.46
N ARG A 161 -6.10 2.56 9.46
CA ARG A 161 -6.54 2.89 10.82
C ARG A 161 -7.29 4.22 10.88
N VAL A 162 -6.72 5.28 10.31
CA VAL A 162 -7.25 6.64 10.42
C VAL A 162 -8.49 6.84 9.56
N SER A 163 -8.63 6.09 8.47
CA SER A 163 -9.83 6.10 7.63
C SER A 163 -10.86 5.06 8.06
N HIS A 164 -10.68 4.33 9.17
CA HIS A 164 -11.56 3.22 9.57
C HIS A 164 -11.86 2.22 8.44
N ALA A 165 -10.81 1.82 7.70
CA ALA A 165 -10.94 0.83 6.65
C ALA A 165 -11.28 -0.55 7.21
N ASP A 166 -12.10 -1.29 6.49
CA ASP A 166 -12.45 -2.68 6.79
C ASP A 166 -11.36 -3.66 6.33
N LEU A 167 -10.49 -3.21 5.41
CA LEU A 167 -9.48 -4.05 4.77
C LEU A 167 -8.30 -3.24 4.25
N LEU A 168 -7.09 -3.74 4.49
CA LEU A 168 -5.87 -3.33 3.79
C LEU A 168 -5.44 -4.44 2.81
N VAL A 169 -5.11 -4.09 1.58
CA VAL A 169 -4.50 -4.99 0.59
C VAL A 169 -3.17 -4.42 0.12
N ILE A 170 -2.08 -5.11 0.41
CA ILE A 170 -0.73 -4.76 -0.05
C ILE A 170 -0.40 -5.57 -1.30
N LEU A 171 -0.16 -4.87 -2.40
CA LEU A 171 0.36 -5.42 -3.65
C LEU A 171 1.89 -5.44 -3.62
N THR A 172 2.47 -6.63 -3.76
CA THR A 172 3.92 -6.85 -3.73
C THR A 172 4.40 -7.65 -4.95
N ASP A 173 5.72 -7.78 -5.13
CA ASP A 173 6.37 -8.59 -6.17
C ASP A 173 6.44 -10.10 -5.85
N MET A 174 5.77 -10.53 -4.78
CA MET A 174 5.68 -11.92 -4.33
C MET A 174 4.21 -12.35 -4.22
N ASP A 175 3.95 -13.65 -4.24
CA ASP A 175 2.58 -14.17 -4.12
C ASP A 175 1.99 -14.03 -2.71
N GLY A 176 2.82 -13.84 -1.69
CA GLY A 176 2.44 -13.61 -0.30
C GLY A 176 3.62 -13.86 0.65
N LEU A 177 3.33 -14.22 1.89
CA LEU A 177 4.30 -14.69 2.87
C LEU A 177 4.54 -16.19 2.69
N PHE A 178 5.80 -16.60 2.67
CA PHE A 178 6.21 -18.00 2.60
C PHE A 178 6.82 -18.44 3.93
N ASP A 179 6.80 -19.74 4.18
CA ASP A 179 7.44 -20.37 5.35
C ASP A 179 8.98 -20.44 5.26
N ASP A 180 9.53 -20.17 4.08
CA ASP A 180 10.95 -19.99 3.81
C ASP A 180 11.14 -19.05 2.60
N ASN A 181 12.38 -18.68 2.25
CA ASN A 181 12.67 -17.83 1.10
C ASN A 181 12.43 -18.58 -0.23
N PRO A 182 11.39 -18.25 -1.01
CA PRO A 182 11.06 -18.99 -2.23
C PRO A 182 12.06 -18.77 -3.38
N ARG A 183 13.00 -17.82 -3.24
CA ARG A 183 14.07 -17.59 -4.22
C ARG A 183 15.27 -18.51 -4.01
N GLU A 184 15.41 -19.05 -2.80
CA GLU A 184 16.53 -19.91 -2.40
C GLU A 184 16.07 -21.34 -2.14
N ASN A 185 14.87 -21.51 -1.60
CA ASN A 185 14.25 -22.80 -1.33
C ASN A 185 13.04 -23.02 -2.25
N PRO A 186 13.14 -23.91 -3.26
CA PRO A 186 12.01 -24.23 -4.14
C PRO A 186 10.87 -24.98 -3.44
N GLU A 187 11.10 -25.54 -2.24
CA GLU A 187 10.08 -26.21 -1.44
C GLU A 187 9.31 -25.24 -0.52
N ALA A 188 9.66 -23.94 -0.52
CA ALA A 188 8.97 -22.92 0.26
C ALA A 188 7.48 -22.86 -0.11
N ARG A 189 6.63 -22.84 0.91
CA ARG A 189 5.17 -22.87 0.78
C ARG A 189 4.56 -21.55 1.21
N LEU A 190 3.59 -21.11 0.43
CA LEU A 190 2.77 -19.94 0.76
C LEU A 190 1.99 -20.22 2.06
N ILE A 191 2.06 -19.29 3.00
CA ILE A 191 1.24 -19.29 4.21
C ILE A 191 -0.07 -18.57 3.87
N PRO A 192 -1.22 -19.28 3.77
CA PRO A 192 -2.46 -18.66 3.31
C PRO A 192 -3.09 -17.74 4.36
N VAL A 193 -2.92 -18.05 5.64
CA VAL A 193 -3.52 -17.31 6.76
C VAL A 193 -2.55 -17.22 7.93
N VAL A 194 -2.43 -16.02 8.51
CA VAL A 194 -1.63 -15.72 9.71
C VAL A 194 -2.54 -15.13 10.78
N HIS A 195 -2.67 -15.82 11.90
CA HIS A 195 -3.44 -15.36 13.07
C HIS A 195 -2.59 -14.63 14.11
N LYS A 196 -1.27 -14.82 14.07
CA LYS A 196 -0.32 -14.22 15.00
C LYS A 196 1.03 -14.07 14.31
N ILE A 197 1.63 -12.89 14.46
CA ILE A 197 2.99 -12.63 13.99
C ILE A 197 3.95 -13.04 15.11
N THR A 198 4.66 -14.16 14.89
CA THR A 198 5.64 -14.72 15.84
C THR A 198 7.07 -14.27 15.49
N ASP A 199 7.99 -14.43 16.43
CA ASP A 199 9.40 -14.12 16.18
C ASP A 199 10.01 -15.03 15.09
N ASP A 200 9.52 -16.27 14.96
CA ASP A 200 9.90 -17.16 13.86
C ASP A 200 9.49 -16.58 12.50
N LEU A 201 8.26 -16.06 12.38
CA LEU A 201 7.80 -15.40 11.15
C LEU A 201 8.62 -14.13 10.85
N ARG A 202 8.99 -13.37 11.89
CA ARG A 202 9.90 -12.22 11.74
C ARG A 202 11.28 -12.65 11.27
N GLY A 203 11.80 -13.76 11.80
CA GLY A 203 13.07 -14.35 11.39
C GLY A 203 13.08 -14.73 9.91
N ILE A 204 12.04 -15.40 9.44
CA ILE A 204 11.88 -15.78 8.02
C ILE A 204 11.77 -14.53 7.13
N ALA A 205 11.01 -13.52 7.56
CA ALA A 205 10.80 -12.29 6.79
C ALA A 205 12.03 -11.35 6.74
N GLY A 206 12.94 -11.46 7.72
CA GLY A 206 14.15 -10.63 7.84
C GLY A 206 15.31 -11.05 6.93
N GLY A 207 15.26 -12.24 6.32
CA GLY A 207 16.35 -12.78 5.49
C GLY A 207 16.51 -12.15 4.10
N ALA A 208 15.52 -11.39 3.59
CA ALA A 208 15.49 -10.96 2.20
C ALA A 208 15.95 -9.51 1.99
N GLY A 209 17.24 -9.31 1.73
CA GLY A 209 17.80 -8.08 1.18
C GLY A 209 17.84 -8.13 -0.35
N THR A 210 16.87 -7.50 -1.03
CA THR A 210 17.06 -7.12 -2.43
C THR A 210 17.64 -5.72 -2.49
N GLU A 211 18.80 -5.55 -3.12
CA GLU A 211 19.55 -4.28 -3.24
C GLU A 211 18.77 -3.10 -3.85
N ASN A 212 17.55 -3.33 -4.38
CA ASN A 212 16.70 -2.29 -4.98
C ASN A 212 15.29 -2.14 -4.34
N GLY A 213 14.99 -2.88 -3.27
CA GLY A 213 13.68 -2.87 -2.60
C GLY A 213 13.71 -2.11 -1.28
N THR A 214 13.07 -0.94 -1.21
CA THR A 214 13.00 -0.08 -0.01
C THR A 214 12.07 -0.63 1.10
N GLY A 215 11.60 -1.89 1.00
CA GLY A 215 10.63 -2.50 1.93
C GLY A 215 10.36 -3.96 1.58
N GLY A 216 10.82 -4.87 2.45
CA GLY A 216 10.77 -6.33 2.27
C GLY A 216 9.51 -6.97 2.86
N MET A 217 9.60 -8.24 3.26
CA MET A 217 8.52 -8.88 3.99
C MET A 217 8.42 -8.36 5.44
N ALA A 218 9.54 -7.97 6.05
CA ALA A 218 9.58 -7.41 7.41
C ALA A 218 8.68 -6.18 7.58
N THR A 219 8.67 -5.26 6.61
CA THR A 219 7.81 -4.07 6.64
C THR A 219 6.32 -4.42 6.56
N LYS A 220 5.98 -5.42 5.75
CA LYS A 220 4.60 -5.93 5.61
C LYS A 220 4.13 -6.62 6.88
N LEU A 221 5.02 -7.32 7.59
CA LEU A 221 4.70 -7.84 8.92
C LEU A 221 4.44 -6.69 9.91
N GLY A 222 5.24 -5.63 9.90
CA GLY A 222 4.99 -4.45 10.73
C GLY A 222 3.65 -3.78 10.43
N ALA A 223 3.31 -3.62 9.14
CA ALA A 223 2.01 -3.11 8.71
C ALA A 223 0.86 -4.03 9.15
N ALA A 224 1.02 -5.34 8.99
CA ALA A 224 0.03 -6.33 9.42
C ALA A 224 -0.20 -6.28 10.93
N GLU A 225 0.86 -6.11 11.73
CA GLU A 225 0.75 -5.97 13.19
C GLU A 225 -0.10 -4.75 13.58
N LEU A 226 0.18 -3.59 12.98
CA LEU A 226 -0.60 -2.35 13.21
C LEU A 226 -2.08 -2.51 12.82
N CYS A 227 -2.37 -3.21 11.73
CA CYS A 227 -3.74 -3.51 11.31
C CYS A 227 -4.43 -4.49 12.26
N MET A 228 -3.76 -5.59 12.62
CA MET A 228 -4.30 -6.63 13.51
C MET A 228 -4.62 -6.11 14.91
N GLU A 229 -3.80 -5.22 15.46
CA GLU A 229 -4.06 -4.53 16.75
C GLU A 229 -5.36 -3.72 16.75
N ARG A 230 -5.84 -3.31 15.56
CA ARG A 230 -7.03 -2.48 15.38
C ARG A 230 -8.22 -3.25 14.81
N GLY A 231 -8.11 -4.57 14.71
CA GLY A 231 -9.17 -5.41 14.16
C GLY A 231 -9.31 -5.31 12.63
N ILE A 232 -8.30 -4.77 11.94
CA ILE A 232 -8.31 -4.61 10.49
C ILE A 232 -7.57 -5.82 9.88
N PRO A 233 -8.22 -6.66 9.05
CA PRO A 233 -7.51 -7.67 8.28
C PRO A 233 -6.59 -7.04 7.23
N MET A 234 -5.54 -7.77 6.87
CA MET A 234 -4.63 -7.35 5.81
C MET A 234 -4.34 -8.51 4.85
N PHE A 235 -4.42 -8.27 3.54
CA PHE A 235 -3.91 -9.18 2.53
C PHE A 235 -2.55 -8.73 2.01
N VAL A 236 -1.67 -9.69 1.75
CA VAL A 236 -0.48 -9.51 0.91
C VAL A 236 -0.64 -10.39 -0.32
N ILE A 237 -0.66 -9.76 -1.50
CA ILE A 237 -0.89 -10.45 -2.78
C ILE A 237 0.07 -9.95 -3.87
N ASN A 238 0.17 -10.72 -4.96
CA ASN A 238 0.99 -10.36 -6.10
C ASN A 238 0.40 -9.18 -6.90
N GLY A 239 1.13 -8.07 -6.96
CA GLY A 239 0.78 -6.87 -7.71
C GLY A 239 0.81 -7.03 -9.23
N ALA A 240 1.40 -8.10 -9.77
CA ALA A 240 1.33 -8.42 -11.19
C ALA A 240 -0.09 -8.90 -11.63
N LYS A 241 -0.96 -9.23 -10.67
CA LYS A 241 -2.33 -9.71 -10.86
C LYS A 241 -3.33 -8.89 -10.02
N PRO A 242 -3.50 -7.58 -10.28
CA PRO A 242 -4.41 -6.74 -9.51
C PRO A 242 -5.88 -7.21 -9.57
N GLU A 243 -6.26 -8.01 -10.57
CA GLU A 243 -7.59 -8.63 -10.69
C GLU A 243 -7.92 -9.55 -9.50
N THR A 244 -6.91 -9.98 -8.74
CA THR A 244 -7.07 -10.71 -7.47
C THR A 244 -7.92 -9.92 -6.45
N LEU A 245 -7.99 -8.60 -6.55
CA LEU A 245 -8.88 -7.77 -5.73
C LEU A 245 -10.36 -8.18 -5.88
N TYR A 246 -10.77 -8.67 -7.06
CA TYR A 246 -12.13 -9.18 -7.26
C TYR A 246 -12.40 -10.45 -6.47
N GLU A 247 -11.39 -11.30 -6.29
CA GLU A 247 -11.51 -12.54 -5.53
C GLU A 247 -11.63 -12.25 -4.04
N ILE A 248 -10.80 -11.34 -3.54
CA ILE A 248 -10.81 -10.88 -2.15
C ILE A 248 -12.18 -10.29 -1.78
N THR A 249 -12.72 -9.41 -2.63
CA THR A 249 -14.05 -8.80 -2.40
C THR A 249 -15.22 -9.79 -2.51
N GLN A 250 -14.98 -10.99 -3.04
CA GLN A 250 -15.93 -12.11 -3.05
C GLN A 250 -15.71 -13.09 -1.89
N GLY A 251 -14.81 -12.76 -0.96
CA GLY A 251 -14.51 -13.60 0.21
C GLY A 251 -13.57 -14.76 -0.08
N ARG A 252 -12.89 -14.78 -1.24
CA ARG A 252 -11.92 -15.83 -1.58
C ARG A 252 -10.53 -15.46 -1.03
N LEU A 253 -9.84 -16.47 -0.51
CA LEU A 253 -8.44 -16.32 -0.09
C LEU A 253 -7.54 -16.17 -1.31
N ALA A 254 -6.66 -15.19 -1.28
CA ALA A 254 -5.60 -15.01 -2.25
C ALA A 254 -4.34 -14.49 -1.56
N GLY A 255 -3.18 -15.03 -1.93
CA GLY A 255 -1.91 -14.75 -1.25
C GLY A 255 -1.95 -15.11 0.23
N THR A 256 -1.54 -14.18 1.09
CA THR A 256 -1.57 -14.35 2.55
C THR A 256 -2.56 -13.37 3.19
N LEU A 257 -3.44 -13.89 4.04
CA LEU A 257 -4.34 -13.12 4.88
C LEU A 257 -3.85 -13.05 6.32
N PHE A 258 -3.61 -11.85 6.82
CA PHE A 258 -3.38 -11.57 8.24
C PHE A 258 -4.72 -11.24 8.89
N LEU A 259 -5.14 -12.08 9.84
CA LEU A 259 -6.41 -11.93 10.55
C LEU A 259 -6.15 -11.40 11.97
N PRO A 260 -6.86 -10.35 12.41
CA PRO A 260 -6.83 -9.94 13.80
C PRO A 260 -7.29 -11.10 14.71
N PRO A 261 -6.75 -11.20 15.93
CA PRO A 261 -7.26 -12.16 16.90
C PRO A 261 -8.75 -11.89 17.16
N GLU A 262 -9.53 -12.96 17.37
CA GLU A 262 -10.92 -12.79 17.78
C GLU A 262 -10.95 -12.00 19.08
N ALA A 263 -11.78 -10.94 19.14
CA ALA A 263 -11.98 -10.22 20.39
C ALA A 263 -12.48 -11.22 21.43
N PRO A 264 -11.95 -11.21 22.67
CA PRO A 264 -12.52 -12.04 23.72
C PRO A 264 -14.01 -11.72 23.82
N ASP A 265 -14.84 -12.76 23.91
CA ASP A 265 -16.27 -12.60 24.15
C ASP A 265 -16.45 -11.64 25.32
N LYS A 266 -17.22 -10.57 25.09
CA LYS A 266 -17.65 -9.69 26.17
C LYS A 266 -18.71 -10.47 26.95
N ASP A 267 -18.26 -11.23 27.94
CA ASP A 267 -19.11 -11.75 29.02
C ASP A 267 -19.80 -10.60 29.78
#